data_AF-A0A1C5RF08-F1
#
_entry.id   AF-A0A1C5RF08-F1
#
_cell.length_a   1.000
_cell.length_b   1.000
_cell.length_c   1.000
_cell.angle_alpha   90.00
_cell.angle_beta   90.00
_cell.angle_gamma   90.00
#
_symmetry.space_group_name_H-M   'P 1'
#
loop_
_entity.id
_entity.type
_entity.pdbx_description
1 polymer ?
#
loop_
_entity_poly.entity_id
_entity_poly.type
_entity_poly.pdbx_seq_one_letter_code
_entity_poly.pdbx_strand_id
1 'polypeptide(L)'
;MSDRDEIYDYIKREINPYGRPFKGTAFEFGVKIMDYIKNMSDKSGWIPVSERLPEDGIYITTLDGELVGQEEPFTGMCGIENGKWDDEDCVIAWMPLPEPYKEDD
;
A
#
# COMPACT_ATOMS: atom_id res chain seq x y z
N MET A 1 -5.75 0.94 -8.67
CA MET A 1 -6.84 1.95 -8.54
C MET A 1 -6.25 3.15 -7.80
N SER A 2 -6.35 4.36 -8.37
CA SER A 2 -5.71 5.54 -7.77
C SER A 2 -6.45 5.98 -6.51
N ASP A 3 -5.76 6.67 -5.58
CA ASP A 3 -6.40 7.35 -4.45
C ASP A 3 -7.52 8.29 -4.90
N ARG A 4 -7.33 8.95 -6.06
CA ARG A 4 -8.34 9.80 -6.68
C ARG A 4 -9.64 9.03 -6.97
N ASP A 5 -9.52 7.82 -7.51
CA ASP A 5 -10.69 7.03 -7.93
C ASP A 5 -11.47 6.53 -6.70
N GLU A 6 -10.78 6.13 -5.65
CA GLU A 6 -11.40 5.70 -4.39
C GLU A 6 -12.10 6.83 -3.66
N ILE A 7 -11.49 8.03 -3.60
CA ILE A 7 -12.14 9.22 -3.02
C ILE A 7 -13.39 9.57 -3.84
N TYR A 8 -13.30 9.53 -5.17
CA TYR A 8 -14.43 9.79 -6.05
C TYR A 8 -15.58 8.80 -5.81
N ASP A 9 -15.27 7.50 -5.76
CA ASP A 9 -16.27 6.45 -5.54
C ASP A 9 -16.88 6.51 -4.14
N TYR A 10 -16.08 6.81 -3.11
CA TYR A 10 -16.57 7.04 -1.76
C TYR A 10 -17.57 8.21 -1.73
N ILE A 11 -17.21 9.36 -2.29
CA ILE A 11 -18.07 10.54 -2.37
C ILE A 11 -19.38 10.20 -3.09
N LYS A 12 -19.30 9.53 -4.24
CA LYS A 12 -20.47 9.15 -5.04
C LYS A 12 -21.41 8.23 -4.26
N ARG A 13 -20.87 7.27 -3.51
CA ARG A 13 -21.65 6.36 -2.65
C ARG A 13 -22.31 7.09 -1.49
N GLU A 14 -21.61 8.02 -0.84
CA GLU A 14 -22.13 8.73 0.33
C GLU A 14 -23.14 9.82 -0.02
N ILE A 15 -23.01 10.49 -1.18
CA ILE A 15 -24.00 11.50 -1.64
C ILE A 15 -25.34 10.86 -1.98
N ASN A 16 -25.31 9.64 -2.53
CA ASN A 16 -26.50 8.96 -3.02
C ASN A 16 -26.53 7.46 -2.68
N PRO A 17 -26.50 7.08 -1.38
CA PRO A 17 -26.52 5.68 -0.98
C PRO A 17 -27.82 5.02 -1.46
N TYR A 18 -27.69 4.04 -2.35
CA TYR A 18 -28.81 3.28 -2.90
C TYR A 18 -29.87 4.14 -3.60
N GLY A 19 -29.45 5.25 -4.24
CA GLY A 19 -30.37 6.14 -4.94
C GLY A 19 -31.18 7.07 -4.03
N ARG A 20 -30.82 7.16 -2.75
CA ARG A 20 -31.40 8.13 -1.81
C ARG A 20 -30.38 9.22 -1.48
N PRO A 21 -30.74 10.51 -1.54
CA PRO A 21 -29.84 11.58 -1.14
C PRO A 21 -29.35 11.42 0.30
N PHE A 22 -28.09 11.78 0.52
CA PHE A 22 -27.50 11.90 1.85
C PHE A 22 -28.40 12.71 2.79
N LYS A 23 -28.61 12.20 4.00
CA LYS A 23 -29.36 12.90 5.06
C LYS A 23 -28.37 13.46 6.07
N GLY A 24 -28.24 14.78 6.07
CA GLY A 24 -27.37 15.52 6.97
C GLY A 24 -27.03 16.90 6.41
N THR A 25 -26.15 17.59 7.11
CA THR A 25 -25.61 18.89 6.72
C THR A 25 -24.37 18.75 5.85
N ALA A 26 -24.03 19.81 5.10
CA ALA A 26 -22.76 19.88 4.37
C ALA A 26 -21.55 19.71 5.31
N PHE A 27 -21.67 20.15 6.58
CA PHE A 27 -20.63 19.98 7.59
C PHE A 27 -20.40 18.50 7.94
N GLU A 28 -21.46 17.75 8.25
CA GLU A 28 -21.36 16.32 8.56
C GLU A 28 -20.80 15.51 7.38
N PHE A 29 -21.22 15.88 6.16
CA PHE A 29 -20.67 15.28 4.95
C PHE A 29 -19.16 15.58 4.79
N GLY A 30 -18.75 16.83 5.03
CA GLY A 30 -17.34 17.21 4.99
C GLY A 30 -16.49 16.46 6.03
N VAL A 31 -16.99 16.29 7.25
CA VAL A 31 -16.32 15.52 8.31
C VAL A 31 -16.10 14.06 7.88
N LYS A 32 -17.11 13.43 7.29
CA LYS A 32 -16.98 12.06 6.76
C LYS A 32 -15.89 11.93 5.70
N ILE A 33 -15.80 12.86 4.76
CA ILE A 33 -14.76 12.84 3.73
C ILE A 33 -13.37 13.00 4.35
N MET A 34 -13.20 13.95 5.27
CA MET A 34 -11.92 14.17 5.95
C MET A 34 -11.49 12.94 6.75
N ASP A 35 -12.43 12.30 7.45
CA ASP A 35 -12.17 11.07 8.20
C ASP A 35 -11.82 9.91 7.28
N TYR A 36 -12.53 9.75 6.15
CA TYR A 36 -12.19 8.76 5.14
C TYR A 36 -10.78 8.96 4.61
N ILE A 37 -10.44 10.17 4.15
CA ILE A 37 -9.10 10.49 3.62
C ILE A 37 -8.01 10.26 4.66
N LYS A 38 -8.25 10.66 5.91
CA LYS A 38 -7.28 10.48 7.00
C LYS A 38 -7.02 9.00 7.32
N ASN A 39 -8.05 8.16 7.18
CA ASN A 39 -7.98 6.72 7.44
C ASN A 39 -7.88 5.89 6.15
N MET A 40 -7.66 6.51 5.00
CA MET A 40 -7.28 5.78 3.79
C MET A 40 -5.97 5.06 4.13
N SER A 41 -5.89 3.77 3.83
CA SER A 41 -4.64 3.03 3.98
C SER A 41 -3.58 3.75 3.17
N ASP A 42 -2.43 4.06 3.77
CA ASP A 42 -1.26 4.48 3.01
C ASP A 42 -0.97 3.37 1.99
N LYS A 43 -1.32 3.62 0.72
CA LYS A 43 -1.06 2.69 -0.38
C LYS A 43 0.40 2.75 -0.79
N SER A 44 1.30 2.78 0.18
CA SER A 44 2.72 2.67 -0.07
C SER A 44 3.05 1.36 -0.81
N GLY A 45 2.12 0.39 -0.80
CA GLY A 45 2.22 -0.91 -1.48
C GLY A 45 3.02 -1.91 -0.66
N TRP A 46 3.66 -1.44 0.40
CA TRP A 46 4.49 -2.20 1.32
C TRP A 46 3.66 -3.00 2.31
N ILE A 47 4.01 -4.27 2.44
CA ILE A 47 3.42 -5.21 3.37
C ILE A 47 4.52 -5.57 4.37
N PRO A 48 4.38 -5.20 5.66
CA PRO A 48 5.34 -5.59 6.68
C PRO A 48 5.45 -7.11 6.78
N VAL A 49 6.66 -7.64 6.97
CA VAL A 49 6.87 -9.09 7.19
C VAL A 49 6.09 -9.59 8.41
N SER A 50 5.91 -8.72 9.43
CA SER A 50 5.09 -9.01 10.61
C SER A 50 3.59 -9.18 10.32
N GLU A 51 3.10 -8.68 9.19
CA GLU A 51 1.71 -8.88 8.76
C GLU A 51 1.54 -10.27 8.10
N ARG A 52 2.40 -10.59 7.12
CA ARG A 52 2.46 -11.89 6.44
C ARG A 52 3.68 -12.00 5.54
N LEU A 53 4.03 -13.24 5.21
CA LEU A 53 4.98 -13.55 4.15
C LEU A 53 4.29 -13.63 2.77
N PRO A 54 5.01 -13.34 1.68
CA PRO A 54 4.56 -13.62 0.31
C PRO A 54 4.66 -15.12 -0.03
N GLU A 55 4.27 -15.47 -1.26
CA GLU A 55 4.59 -16.76 -1.87
C GLU A 55 6.05 -16.79 -2.34
N ASP A 56 6.55 -17.96 -2.73
CA ASP A 56 7.92 -18.11 -3.25
C ASP A 56 8.11 -17.25 -4.52
N GLY A 57 9.20 -16.48 -4.58
CA GLY A 57 9.44 -15.53 -5.67
C GLY A 57 10.45 -14.42 -5.33
N ILE A 58 10.45 -13.37 -6.17
CA ILE A 58 11.32 -12.20 -6.01
C ILE A 58 10.45 -10.95 -5.82
N TYR A 59 10.80 -10.14 -4.84
CA TYR A 59 10.03 -8.96 -4.43
C TYR A 59 10.91 -7.73 -4.30
N ILE A 60 10.29 -6.55 -4.36
CA ILE A 60 10.92 -5.33 -3.87
C ILE A 60 10.82 -5.36 -2.34
N THR A 61 11.92 -5.11 -1.64
CA THR A 61 12.03 -5.20 -0.18
C THR A 61 12.55 -3.91 0.43
N THR A 62 12.09 -3.61 1.64
CA THR A 62 12.77 -2.69 2.55
C THR A 62 13.66 -3.53 3.43
N LEU A 63 14.97 -3.32 3.35
CA LEU A 63 16.00 -4.07 4.06
C LEU A 63 16.55 -3.23 5.21
N ASP A 64 16.91 -3.89 6.30
CA ASP A 64 17.65 -3.28 7.40
C ASP A 64 18.98 -2.72 6.89
N GLY A 65 19.31 -1.50 7.30
CA GLY A 65 20.57 -0.84 6.95
C GLY A 65 21.79 -1.60 7.44
N GLU A 66 21.66 -2.37 8.54
CA GLU A 66 22.75 -3.20 9.07
C GLU A 66 23.30 -4.18 8.03
N LEU A 67 22.47 -4.65 7.09
CA LEU A 67 22.87 -5.55 6.00
C LEU A 67 24.03 -5.01 5.16
N VAL A 68 24.12 -3.69 5.00
CA VAL A 68 25.16 -3.00 4.23
C VAL A 68 25.97 -2.02 5.07
N GLY A 69 25.85 -2.08 6.39
CA GLY A 69 26.60 -1.24 7.33
C GLY A 69 26.17 0.22 7.36
N GLN A 70 24.90 0.52 7.12
CA GLN A 70 24.32 1.86 7.23
C GLN A 70 23.25 1.93 8.32
N GLU A 71 22.98 3.14 8.83
CA GLU A 71 22.03 3.34 9.94
C GLU A 71 20.56 3.24 9.50
N GLU A 72 20.25 3.71 8.29
CA GLU A 72 18.88 3.82 7.81
C GLU A 72 18.50 2.63 6.90
N PRO A 73 17.25 2.13 6.95
CA PRO A 73 16.76 1.14 6.00
C PRO A 73 16.84 1.62 4.54
N PHE A 74 16.88 0.67 3.61
CA PHE A 74 16.92 0.97 2.18
C PHE A 74 16.07 0.01 1.35
N THR A 75 15.75 0.43 0.12
CA THR A 75 15.00 -0.41 -0.82
C THR A 75 15.93 -1.28 -1.65
N GLY A 76 15.63 -2.57 -1.74
CA GLY A 76 16.33 -3.55 -2.55
C GLY A 76 15.40 -4.56 -3.19
N MET A 77 15.97 -5.66 -3.68
CA MET A 77 15.23 -6.84 -4.13
C MET A 77 15.72 -8.05 -3.35
N CYS A 78 14.81 -8.95 -2.99
CA CYS A 78 15.16 -10.18 -2.28
C CYS A 78 14.26 -11.34 -2.74
N GLY A 79 14.84 -12.53 -2.81
CA GLY A 79 14.11 -13.78 -3.06
C GLY A 79 13.60 -14.40 -1.76
N ILE A 80 12.50 -15.15 -1.87
CA ILE A 80 11.96 -15.99 -0.79
C ILE A 80 11.63 -17.37 -1.33
N GLU A 81 12.06 -18.39 -0.62
CA GLU A 81 11.75 -19.79 -0.94
C GLU A 81 11.41 -20.56 0.34
N ASN A 82 10.34 -21.36 0.30
CA ASN A 82 9.86 -22.14 1.45
C ASN A 82 9.66 -21.27 2.71
N GLY A 83 9.21 -20.03 2.52
CA GLY A 83 8.98 -19.06 3.60
C GLY A 83 10.24 -18.49 4.25
N LYS A 84 11.41 -18.59 3.60
CA LYS A 84 12.67 -17.99 4.06
C LYS A 84 13.23 -17.03 3.03
N TRP A 85 13.55 -15.82 3.46
CA TRP A 85 14.20 -14.82 2.62
C TRP A 85 15.68 -15.17 2.41
N ASP A 86 16.22 -14.84 1.24
CA ASP A 86 17.66 -14.99 0.92
C ASP A 86 18.52 -14.15 1.88
N ASP A 87 18.06 -12.93 2.19
CA ASP A 87 18.66 -12.02 3.17
C ASP A 87 17.95 -12.14 4.54
N GLU A 88 17.61 -13.38 4.93
CA GLU A 88 17.02 -13.81 6.21
C GLU A 88 16.16 -12.74 6.93
N ASP A 89 16.50 -12.41 8.18
CA ASP A 89 15.73 -11.53 9.07
C ASP A 89 15.93 -10.03 8.75
N CYS A 90 16.66 -9.68 7.68
CA CYS A 90 16.90 -8.30 7.29
C CYS A 90 15.75 -7.68 6.50
N VAL A 91 14.76 -8.47 6.05
CA VAL A 91 13.58 -7.96 5.32
C VAL A 91 12.54 -7.42 6.30
N ILE A 92 12.28 -6.10 6.24
CA ILE A 92 11.32 -5.40 7.10
C ILE A 92 9.91 -5.41 6.48
N ALA A 93 9.83 -5.10 5.19
CA ALA A 93 8.59 -5.03 4.43
C ALA A 93 8.84 -5.39 2.96
N TRP A 94 7.80 -5.80 2.24
CA TRP A 94 7.90 -6.24 0.85
C TRP A 94 6.73 -5.75 0.00
N MET A 95 6.92 -5.72 -1.31
CA MET A 95 5.85 -5.51 -2.28
C MET A 95 6.14 -6.23 -3.61
N PRO A 96 5.13 -6.55 -4.44
CA PRO A 96 5.37 -7.12 -5.76
C PRO A 96 6.28 -6.26 -6.64
N LEU A 97 7.01 -6.91 -7.56
CA LEU A 97 7.73 -6.19 -8.59
C LEU A 97 6.75 -5.33 -9.41
N PRO A 98 7.17 -4.12 -9.84
CA PRO A 98 6.38 -3.33 -10.77
C PRO A 98 6.27 -4.05 -12.13
N GLU A 99 5.25 -3.69 -12.91
CA GLU A 99 5.19 -4.12 -14.31
C GLU A 99 6.47 -3.70 -15.04
N PRO A 100 7.06 -4.57 -15.89
CA PRO A 100 8.24 -4.24 -16.65
C PRO A 100 8.04 -2.96 -17.47
N TYR A 101 9.07 -2.11 -17.52
CA TYR A 101 9.08 -0.93 -18.37
C TYR A 101 8.84 -1.32 -19.84
N LYS A 102 8.01 -0.55 -20.53
CA LYS A 102 7.74 -0.67 -21.96
C LYS A 102 8.06 0.67 -22.59
N GLU A 103 8.92 0.67 -23.60
CA GLU A 103 9.12 1.85 -24.44
C GLU A 103 7.85 2.08 -25.26
N ASP A 104 7.47 3.35 -25.43
CA ASP A 104 6.43 3.71 -26.39
C ASP A 104 7.07 3.62 -27.80
N ASP A 105 6.56 2.70 -28.64
CA ASP A 105 6.94 2.57 -30.06
C ASP A 105 6.61 3.82 -30.90
#